data_AF-A0A7Y1TAY9-F1
#
_entry.id   AF-A0A7Y1TAY9-F1
#
_cell.length_a   1.000
_cell.length_b   1.000
_cell.length_c   1.000
_cell.angle_alpha   90.00
_cell.angle_beta   90.00
_cell.angle_gamma   90.00
#
_symmetry.space_group_name_H-M   'P 1'
#
loop_
_entity.id
_entity.type
_entity.pdbx_description
1 polymer ?
#
loop_
_entity_poly.entity_id
_entity_poly.type
_entity_poly.pdbx_seq_one_letter_code
_entity_poly.pdbx_strand_id
1 'polypeptide(L)'
;DGNNQFDASALEAHSLELNILGRQLYAAFEQKPHKIARLTAAVAANTAQELITLRQEKNTTGKPIWIAELDAAGQPVREIVKKAESPAEILVWCIANGLANSSTRFNIEPGEHDLTDYEVRQLLTSLANQLPLRRQAANDDAGKERFAKPARVSQCLFIANCGLDPLKVQKDQGLLRVSEKVDPLAFSGVEENLVGSVTLVLINSWQETFCYHFAGADAVNECLVHYFGLASEQRGAANTTLAERTVLCACPSRPGPIANRLASLLDDIEQCYFDNQAVGAPCNERRYVFQSAFGYHVFDWQQQRPAIQLIESTGKLLEHLSNPDNASAVSIDSYALQDHPLSTICRKLEAGTNDASVESRSGVGNRIRVFYEVDGDFAHTYLTDKNHAICYAHIPYESTRALIMPLRQFIERSSLRHATANPHAAAMGIDTVPCSSQMLTGSAGHMLITGQEIPDIEFFALQKNGTGYSTTQVPTESNISAKYLPIKAVGAQNAAGQIDWVIHCNDELFDQAVLGEQLFSAVAASIKKFRKSD
;
A
#
# COMPACT_ATOMS: atom_id res chain seq x y z
N ASP A 1 -29.10 -0.40 -54.01
CA ASP A 1 -28.49 -0.54 -52.66
C ASP A 1 -27.50 0.54 -52.24
N GLY A 2 -27.09 1.48 -53.11
CA GLY A 2 -26.11 2.54 -52.74
C GLY A 2 -26.66 3.76 -51.99
N ASN A 3 -27.98 3.94 -51.87
CA ASN A 3 -28.57 5.17 -51.30
C ASN A 3 -28.85 5.13 -49.78
N ASN A 4 -29.03 3.93 -49.20
CA ASN A 4 -29.30 3.80 -47.75
C ASN A 4 -28.04 3.91 -46.88
N GLN A 5 -26.85 3.77 -47.46
CA GLN A 5 -25.58 3.80 -46.72
C GLN A 5 -25.08 5.24 -46.49
N PHE A 6 -25.45 6.18 -47.37
CA PHE A 6 -25.14 7.60 -47.22
C PHE A 6 -26.01 8.29 -46.15
N ASP A 7 -27.30 7.94 -46.05
CA ASP A 7 -28.19 8.53 -45.02
C ASP A 7 -27.87 8.05 -43.60
N ALA A 8 -27.46 6.78 -43.44
CA ALA A 8 -27.09 6.23 -42.13
C ALA A 8 -25.81 6.88 -41.55
N SER A 9 -24.79 7.08 -42.39
CA SER A 9 -23.54 7.73 -41.97
C SER A 9 -23.71 9.22 -41.64
N ALA A 10 -24.58 9.93 -42.37
CA ALA A 10 -24.93 11.32 -42.05
C ALA A 10 -25.70 11.45 -40.73
N LEU A 11 -26.61 10.51 -40.44
CA LEU A 11 -27.37 10.49 -39.18
C LEU A 11 -26.48 10.15 -37.97
N GLU A 12 -25.55 9.20 -38.13
CA GLU A 12 -24.54 8.87 -37.11
C GLU A 12 -23.62 10.06 -36.82
N ALA A 13 -23.14 10.76 -37.85
CA ALA A 13 -22.32 11.97 -37.70
C ALA A 13 -23.07 13.07 -36.94
N HIS A 14 -24.34 13.32 -37.27
CA HIS A 14 -25.17 14.31 -36.58
C HIS A 14 -25.42 13.93 -35.10
N SER A 15 -25.60 12.64 -34.81
CA SER A 15 -25.76 12.16 -33.43
C SER A 15 -24.48 12.33 -32.60
N LEU A 16 -23.32 12.11 -33.22
CA LEU A 16 -22.01 12.31 -32.59
C LEU A 16 -21.76 13.79 -32.30
N GLU A 17 -22.09 14.68 -33.24
CA GLU A 17 -21.98 16.13 -33.05
C GLU A 17 -22.86 16.64 -31.90
N LEU A 18 -24.10 16.15 -31.80
CA LEU A 18 -24.98 16.47 -30.67
C LEU A 18 -24.43 15.97 -29.33
N ASN A 19 -23.85 14.76 -29.31
CA ASN A 19 -23.22 14.21 -28.11
C ASN A 19 -21.97 15.01 -27.70
N ILE A 20 -21.14 15.41 -28.66
CA ILE A 20 -19.97 16.27 -28.44
C ILE A 20 -20.41 17.60 -27.85
N LEU A 21 -21.42 18.24 -28.45
CA LEU A 21 -21.95 19.52 -27.96
C LEU A 21 -22.55 19.38 -26.55
N GLY A 22 -23.30 18.30 -26.30
CA GLY A 22 -23.83 18.00 -24.97
C GLY A 22 -22.73 17.88 -23.92
N ARG A 23 -21.66 17.11 -24.21
CA ARG A 23 -20.51 16.97 -23.31
C ARG A 23 -19.71 18.26 -23.12
N GLN A 24 -19.60 19.10 -24.15
CA GLN A 24 -19.03 20.44 -24.02
C GLN A 24 -19.83 21.31 -23.05
N LEU A 25 -21.15 21.30 -23.14
CA LEU A 25 -22.03 22.04 -22.24
C LEU A 25 -21.94 21.52 -20.80
N TYR A 26 -21.94 20.19 -20.60
CA TYR A 26 -21.73 19.60 -19.27
C TYR A 26 -20.38 20.02 -18.68
N ALA A 27 -19.29 19.86 -19.44
CA ALA A 27 -17.96 20.25 -18.97
C ALA A 27 -17.88 21.75 -18.63
N ALA A 28 -18.56 22.62 -19.37
CA ALA A 28 -18.54 24.07 -19.15
C ALA A 28 -19.43 24.54 -17.99
N PHE A 29 -20.62 23.95 -17.81
CA PHE A 29 -21.67 24.51 -16.94
C PHE A 29 -22.11 23.62 -15.79
N GLU A 30 -21.91 22.31 -15.87
CA GLU A 30 -22.33 21.40 -14.80
C GLU A 30 -21.50 21.66 -13.53
N GLN A 31 -22.18 21.93 -12.43
CA GLN A 31 -21.58 22.07 -11.12
C GLN A 31 -21.44 20.69 -10.49
N LYS A 32 -20.21 20.32 -10.15
CA LYS A 32 -19.88 19.09 -9.42
C LYS A 32 -19.15 19.48 -8.13
N PRO A 33 -19.28 18.69 -7.05
CA PRO A 33 -18.44 18.84 -5.88
C PRO A 33 -16.96 18.88 -6.31
N HIS A 34 -16.17 19.73 -5.66
CA HIS A 34 -14.72 19.87 -5.91
C HIS A 34 -14.30 20.32 -7.31
N LYS A 35 -15.23 20.47 -8.27
CA LYS A 35 -14.93 21.02 -9.59
C LYS A 35 -14.68 22.52 -9.50
N ILE A 36 -13.58 22.96 -10.09
CA ILE A 36 -13.24 24.37 -10.24
C ILE A 36 -14.26 25.02 -11.19
N ALA A 37 -15.14 25.85 -10.62
CA ALA A 37 -16.17 26.55 -11.38
C ALA A 37 -15.53 27.57 -12.34
N ARG A 38 -15.98 27.54 -13.60
CA ARG A 38 -15.56 28.48 -14.63
C ARG A 38 -16.40 29.75 -14.59
N LEU A 39 -15.75 30.91 -14.60
CA LEU A 39 -16.40 32.22 -14.70
C LEU A 39 -17.05 32.40 -16.07
N THR A 40 -18.17 33.11 -16.15
CA THR A 40 -18.86 33.45 -17.40
C THR A 40 -17.99 34.29 -18.34
N ALA A 41 -18.16 34.12 -19.66
CA ALA A 41 -17.32 34.78 -20.68
C ALA A 41 -17.34 36.32 -20.61
N ALA A 42 -18.47 36.91 -20.18
CA ALA A 42 -18.59 38.36 -19.97
C ALA A 42 -17.66 38.90 -18.87
N VAL A 43 -17.36 38.07 -17.87
CA VAL A 43 -16.43 38.40 -16.78
C VAL A 43 -14.99 38.13 -17.18
N ALA A 44 -14.73 37.21 -18.13
CA ALA A 44 -13.39 36.72 -18.47
C ALA A 44 -12.73 37.40 -19.69
N ALA A 45 -13.41 38.35 -20.33
CA ALA A 45 -12.88 39.06 -21.49
C ALA A 45 -11.82 40.08 -21.00
N ASN A 46 -10.55 39.65 -21.01
CA ASN A 46 -9.34 40.45 -20.74
C ASN A 46 -9.00 40.68 -19.25
N THR A 47 -8.79 39.60 -18.50
CA THR A 47 -8.84 39.59 -17.03
C THR A 47 -7.60 39.17 -16.25
N ALA A 48 -6.43 39.02 -16.88
CA ALA A 48 -5.22 38.78 -16.09
C ALA A 48 -5.00 40.00 -15.18
N GLN A 49 -5.14 39.78 -13.88
CA GLN A 49 -5.05 40.84 -12.88
C GLN A 49 -3.57 41.16 -12.67
N GLU A 50 -3.25 42.44 -12.51
CA GLU A 50 -1.90 42.85 -12.14
C GLU A 50 -1.57 42.45 -10.70
N LEU A 51 -2.58 42.46 -9.83
CA LEU A 51 -2.48 42.17 -8.41
C LEU A 51 -3.71 41.38 -7.93
N ILE A 52 -3.46 40.30 -7.20
CA ILE A 52 -4.47 39.55 -6.45
C ILE A 52 -4.02 39.52 -5.00
N THR A 53 -4.91 39.85 -4.06
CA THR A 53 -4.61 39.78 -2.63
C THR A 53 -5.13 38.47 -2.06
N LEU A 54 -4.26 37.74 -1.34
CA LEU A 54 -4.61 36.53 -0.59
C LEU A 54 -4.58 36.85 0.90
N ARG A 55 -5.60 36.37 1.61
CA ARG A 55 -5.66 36.46 3.07
C ARG A 55 -6.30 35.21 3.66
N GLN A 56 -6.01 34.94 4.91
CA GLN A 56 -6.58 33.83 5.66
C GLN A 56 -7.49 34.34 6.77
N GLU A 57 -8.66 33.73 6.89
CA GLU A 57 -9.62 33.95 7.98
C GLU A 57 -9.94 32.62 8.67
N LYS A 58 -10.66 32.69 9.80
CA LYS A 58 -11.31 31.52 10.39
C LYS A 58 -12.77 31.50 9.97
N ASN A 59 -13.25 30.35 9.48
CA ASN A 59 -14.65 30.15 9.15
C ASN A 59 -15.52 30.04 10.43
N THR A 60 -16.83 29.79 10.26
CA THR A 60 -17.77 29.65 11.38
C THR A 60 -17.47 28.49 12.32
N THR A 61 -16.69 27.50 11.89
CA THR A 61 -16.25 26.36 12.70
C THR A 61 -14.83 26.54 13.27
N GLY A 62 -14.22 27.71 13.06
CA GLY A 62 -12.87 28.02 13.52
C GLY A 62 -11.75 27.47 12.63
N LYS A 63 -12.08 26.77 11.53
CA LYS A 63 -11.08 26.25 10.57
C LYS A 63 -10.54 27.38 9.68
N PRO A 64 -9.26 27.35 9.31
CA PRO A 64 -8.70 28.33 8.39
C PRO A 64 -9.37 28.25 7.01
N ILE A 65 -9.67 29.40 6.43
CA ILE A 65 -10.18 29.55 5.06
C ILE A 65 -9.40 30.65 4.36
N TRP A 66 -8.95 30.37 3.15
CA TRP A 66 -8.26 31.32 2.29
C TRP A 66 -9.26 32.10 1.44
N ILE A 67 -8.94 33.36 1.20
CA ILE A 67 -9.77 34.30 0.45
C ILE A 67 -8.90 35.00 -0.58
N ALA A 68 -9.35 35.01 -1.83
CA ALA A 68 -8.80 35.86 -2.88
C ALA A 68 -9.69 37.10 -3.06
N GLU A 69 -9.03 38.25 -3.12
CA GLU A 69 -9.66 39.54 -3.33
C GLU A 69 -9.01 40.29 -4.49
N LEU A 70 -9.84 41.02 -5.23
CA LEU A 70 -9.43 41.93 -6.29
C LEU A 70 -9.75 43.37 -5.91
N ASP A 71 -8.93 44.32 -6.36
CA ASP A 71 -9.24 45.74 -6.18
C ASP A 71 -10.44 46.11 -7.06
N ALA A 72 -11.49 46.68 -6.47
CA ALA A 72 -12.63 47.16 -7.24
C ALA A 72 -12.22 48.41 -8.02
N ALA A 73 -12.53 48.46 -9.32
CA ALA A 73 -12.15 49.57 -10.19
C ALA A 73 -12.65 50.92 -9.62
N GLY A 74 -11.71 51.76 -9.16
CA GLY A 74 -11.99 53.11 -8.68
C GLY A 74 -12.56 53.22 -7.26
N GLN A 75 -12.55 52.15 -6.45
CA GLN A 75 -12.99 52.18 -5.05
C GLN A 75 -11.92 51.60 -4.12
N PRO A 76 -11.81 52.07 -2.86
CA PRO A 76 -10.88 51.50 -1.87
C PRO A 76 -11.39 50.18 -1.27
N VAL A 77 -12.37 49.54 -1.92
CA VAL A 77 -13.01 48.31 -1.46
C VAL A 77 -12.50 47.16 -2.31
N ARG A 78 -12.12 46.07 -1.65
CA ARG A 78 -11.73 44.84 -2.34
C ARG A 78 -12.91 43.89 -2.42
N GLU A 79 -13.08 43.27 -3.57
CA GLU A 79 -14.16 42.31 -3.81
C GLU A 79 -13.64 40.87 -3.63
N ILE A 80 -14.34 40.08 -2.82
CA ILE A 80 -14.03 38.67 -2.61
C ILE A 80 -14.45 37.89 -3.85
N VAL A 81 -13.49 37.26 -4.52
CA VAL A 81 -13.75 36.48 -5.74
C VAL A 81 -13.77 34.97 -5.50
N LYS A 82 -13.05 34.48 -4.48
CA LYS A 82 -13.03 33.06 -4.13
C LYS A 82 -12.72 32.88 -2.65
N LYS A 83 -13.36 31.87 -2.05
CA LYS A 83 -12.94 31.28 -0.77
C LYS A 83 -12.63 29.80 -0.96
N ALA A 84 -11.61 29.29 -0.29
CA ALA A 84 -11.20 27.87 -0.35
C ALA A 84 -10.46 27.45 0.92
N GLU A 85 -10.35 26.15 1.19
CA GLU A 85 -9.61 25.65 2.35
C GLU A 85 -8.09 25.71 2.13
N SER A 86 -7.64 25.65 0.88
CA SER A 86 -6.22 25.68 0.49
C SER A 86 -5.89 26.90 -0.36
N PRO A 87 -4.75 27.58 -0.16
CA PRO A 87 -4.31 28.65 -1.04
C PRO A 87 -3.94 28.09 -2.42
N ALA A 88 -3.50 26.83 -2.51
CA ALA A 88 -3.24 26.16 -3.78
C ALA A 88 -4.52 26.05 -4.64
N GLU A 89 -5.67 25.76 -4.02
CA GLU A 89 -6.96 25.73 -4.73
C GLU A 89 -7.30 27.11 -5.32
N ILE A 90 -7.04 28.19 -4.58
CA ILE A 90 -7.25 29.55 -5.06
C ILE A 90 -6.37 29.84 -6.28
N LEU A 91 -5.08 29.51 -6.21
CA LEU A 91 -4.15 29.71 -7.33
C LEU A 91 -4.59 28.93 -8.57
N VAL A 92 -4.98 27.66 -8.40
CA VAL A 92 -5.53 26.81 -9.46
C VAL A 92 -6.79 27.46 -10.06
N TRP A 93 -7.71 27.95 -9.22
CA TRP A 93 -8.93 28.61 -9.67
C TRP A 93 -8.64 29.90 -10.44
N CYS A 94 -7.69 30.73 -9.97
CA CYS A 94 -7.28 31.95 -10.63
C CYS A 94 -6.64 31.67 -12.01
N ILE A 95 -5.76 30.67 -12.11
CA ILE A 95 -5.12 30.28 -13.39
C ILE A 95 -6.16 29.70 -14.35
N ALA A 96 -6.98 28.74 -13.90
CA ALA A 96 -7.97 28.07 -14.74
C ALA A 96 -9.00 29.05 -15.33
N ASN A 97 -9.32 30.13 -14.59
CA ASN A 97 -10.21 31.19 -15.04
C ASN A 97 -9.52 32.30 -15.86
N GLY A 98 -8.19 32.26 -16.00
CA GLY A 98 -7.42 33.30 -16.69
C GLY A 98 -7.31 34.62 -15.92
N LEU A 99 -7.55 34.60 -14.60
CA LEU A 99 -7.34 35.74 -13.71
C LEU A 99 -5.87 35.91 -13.34
N ALA A 100 -5.12 34.80 -13.29
CA ALA A 100 -3.69 34.80 -12.99
C ALA A 100 -2.89 34.19 -14.15
N ASN A 101 -1.72 34.77 -14.39
CA ASN A 101 -0.68 34.24 -15.28
C ASN A 101 0.70 34.47 -14.64
N SER A 102 1.78 34.13 -15.35
CA SER A 102 3.16 34.33 -14.85
C SER A 102 3.55 35.79 -14.54
N SER A 103 2.79 36.77 -15.03
CA SER A 103 2.98 38.20 -14.73
C SER A 103 2.12 38.74 -13.57
N THR A 104 1.13 37.97 -13.10
CA THR A 104 0.25 38.39 -12.00
C THR A 104 1.01 38.39 -10.68
N ARG A 105 0.95 39.51 -9.96
CA ARG A 105 1.50 39.61 -8.60
C ARG A 105 0.46 39.14 -7.60
N PHE A 106 0.92 38.41 -6.59
CA PHE A 106 0.11 38.07 -5.43
C PHE A 106 0.63 38.84 -4.24
N ASN A 107 -0.25 39.56 -3.56
CA ASN A 107 0.04 40.16 -2.26
C ASN A 107 -0.54 39.25 -1.18
N ILE A 108 0.25 38.86 -0.20
CA ILE A 108 -0.18 37.95 0.86
C ILE A 108 -0.31 38.78 2.13
N GLU A 109 -1.52 38.85 2.68
CA GLU A 109 -1.73 39.52 3.96
C GLU A 109 -1.14 38.71 5.11
N PRO A 110 -0.53 39.36 6.12
CA PRO A 110 -0.06 38.66 7.32
C PRO A 110 -1.20 37.90 8.02
N GLY A 111 -0.91 36.69 8.50
CA GLY A 111 -1.89 35.84 9.18
C GLY A 111 -1.28 34.64 9.89
N GLU A 112 -2.12 33.71 10.34
CA GLU A 112 -1.71 32.44 10.97
C GLU A 112 -1.30 31.38 9.92
N HIS A 113 -0.39 31.75 9.01
CA HIS A 113 0.14 30.88 7.96
C HIS A 113 1.61 31.18 7.66
N ASP A 114 2.23 30.31 6.86
CA ASP A 114 3.65 30.42 6.48
C ASP A 114 3.86 30.66 4.98
N LEU A 115 2.78 30.94 4.24
CA LEU A 115 2.84 31.26 2.82
C LEU A 115 3.57 32.59 2.60
N THR A 116 4.61 32.58 1.75
CA THR A 116 5.34 33.77 1.32
C THR A 116 5.23 33.99 -0.19
N ASP A 117 5.58 35.19 -0.63
CA ASP A 117 5.64 35.56 -2.05
C ASP A 117 6.49 34.59 -2.87
N TYR A 118 7.53 34.02 -2.26
CA TYR A 118 8.42 33.08 -2.92
C TYR A 118 7.70 31.77 -3.26
N GLU A 119 7.03 31.14 -2.29
CA GLU A 119 6.30 29.88 -2.56
C GLU A 119 5.17 30.10 -3.56
N VAL A 120 4.46 31.23 -3.47
CA VAL A 120 3.38 31.56 -4.44
C VAL A 120 3.94 31.71 -5.84
N ARG A 121 5.04 32.44 -6.04
CA ARG A 121 5.64 32.61 -7.37
C ARG A 121 6.16 31.29 -7.95
N GLN A 122 6.79 30.44 -7.12
CA GLN A 122 7.25 29.12 -7.56
C GLN A 122 6.05 28.25 -7.98
N LEU A 123 5.03 28.16 -7.13
CA LEU A 123 3.85 27.36 -7.39
C LEU A 123 3.07 27.87 -8.61
N LEU A 124 2.90 29.19 -8.76
CA LEU A 124 2.26 29.82 -9.92
C LEU A 124 2.98 29.45 -11.22
N THR A 125 4.32 29.48 -11.21
CA THR A 125 5.13 29.13 -12.39
C THR A 125 4.92 27.66 -12.79
N SER A 126 4.94 26.74 -11.81
CA SER A 126 4.70 25.32 -12.07
C SER A 126 3.27 25.05 -12.54
N LEU A 127 2.27 25.63 -11.88
CA LEU A 127 0.85 25.42 -12.20
C LEU A 127 0.47 26.01 -13.58
N ALA A 128 0.99 27.18 -13.94
CA ALA A 128 0.70 27.81 -15.23
C ALA A 128 1.15 26.96 -16.43
N ASN A 129 2.17 26.12 -16.25
CA ASN A 129 2.66 25.20 -17.29
C ASN A 129 1.87 23.88 -17.34
N GLN A 130 1.13 23.54 -16.29
CA GLN A 130 0.46 22.24 -16.14
C GLN A 130 -1.06 22.31 -16.26
N LEU A 131 -1.67 23.46 -15.95
CA LEU A 131 -3.12 23.62 -16.01
C LEU A 131 -3.60 23.99 -17.42
N PRO A 132 -4.77 23.50 -17.84
CA PRO A 132 -5.36 23.90 -19.10
C PRO A 132 -5.77 25.38 -19.07
N LEU A 133 -5.17 26.17 -19.94
CA LEU A 133 -5.53 27.57 -20.07
C LEU A 133 -6.82 27.74 -20.86
N ARG A 134 -7.73 28.57 -20.36
CA ARG A 134 -9.05 28.85 -20.98
C ARG A 134 -8.97 29.19 -22.48
N ARG A 135 -7.90 29.86 -22.92
CA ARG A 135 -7.70 30.26 -24.34
C ARG A 135 -7.47 29.08 -25.28
N GLN A 136 -6.94 27.95 -24.81
CA GLN A 136 -6.65 26.76 -25.63
C GLN A 136 -7.90 25.88 -25.86
N ALA A 137 -8.99 26.10 -25.11
CA ALA A 137 -10.16 25.23 -25.19
C ALA A 137 -11.12 25.55 -26.35
N ALA A 138 -11.09 26.76 -26.92
CA ALA A 138 -12.17 27.27 -27.77
C ALA A 138 -11.98 27.05 -29.29
N ASN A 139 -10.76 26.83 -29.80
CA ASN A 139 -10.46 26.98 -31.23
C ASN A 139 -9.83 25.76 -31.94
N ASP A 140 -9.62 24.62 -31.27
CA ASP A 140 -8.94 23.46 -31.89
C ASP A 140 -9.88 22.32 -32.27
N ASP A 141 -9.65 21.70 -33.43
CA ASP A 141 -10.27 20.43 -33.85
C ASP A 141 -9.95 19.28 -32.87
N ALA A 142 -8.79 19.34 -32.20
CA ALA A 142 -8.45 18.47 -31.07
C ALA A 142 -9.47 18.55 -29.92
N GLY A 143 -10.18 19.68 -29.83
CA GLY A 143 -11.28 19.90 -28.91
C GLY A 143 -12.49 19.02 -29.20
N LYS A 144 -12.80 18.69 -30.45
CA LYS A 144 -13.94 17.82 -30.79
C LYS A 144 -13.64 16.35 -30.47
N GLU A 145 -12.41 15.91 -30.74
CA GLU A 145 -11.98 14.53 -30.47
C GLU A 145 -12.03 14.17 -28.98
N ARG A 146 -11.63 15.08 -28.08
CA ARG A 146 -11.67 14.83 -26.63
C ARG A 146 -13.09 14.61 -26.09
N PHE A 147 -14.08 15.33 -26.61
CA PHE A 147 -15.48 15.20 -26.18
C PHE A 147 -16.18 14.03 -26.87
N ALA A 148 -15.61 13.45 -27.93
CA ALA A 148 -16.14 12.23 -28.54
C ALA A 148 -16.01 11.01 -27.59
N LYS A 149 -15.10 11.04 -26.61
CA LYS A 149 -14.89 9.97 -25.63
C LYS A 149 -15.39 10.38 -24.21
N PRO A 150 -15.72 9.41 -23.34
CA PRO A 150 -16.00 9.68 -21.93
C PRO A 150 -14.84 10.42 -21.23
N ALA A 151 -15.16 11.20 -20.22
CA ALA A 151 -14.16 11.87 -19.40
C ALA A 151 -13.30 10.82 -18.67
N ARG A 152 -11.98 10.95 -18.78
CA ARG A 152 -11.01 10.16 -18.03
C ARG A 152 -9.97 11.08 -17.40
N VAL A 153 -9.47 10.74 -16.23
CA VAL A 153 -8.38 11.50 -15.61
C VAL A 153 -7.15 11.42 -16.53
N SER A 154 -6.59 12.58 -16.88
CA SER A 154 -5.43 12.69 -17.76
C SER A 154 -4.18 13.14 -17.03
N GLN A 155 -4.31 13.90 -15.94
CA GLN A 155 -3.19 14.42 -15.17
C GLN A 155 -3.58 14.66 -13.71
N CYS A 156 -2.63 14.43 -12.81
CA CYS A 156 -2.78 14.61 -11.37
C CYS A 156 -1.63 15.44 -10.80
N LEU A 157 -1.94 16.48 -10.04
CA LEU A 157 -0.95 17.31 -9.35
C LEU A 157 -1.14 17.20 -7.84
N PHE A 158 -0.09 16.85 -7.11
CA PHE A 158 -0.09 16.81 -5.65
C PHE A 158 0.72 17.99 -5.13
N ILE A 159 0.13 18.80 -4.26
CA ILE A 159 0.78 19.99 -3.71
C ILE A 159 0.81 19.86 -2.19
N ALA A 160 1.97 19.52 -1.65
CA ALA A 160 2.17 19.39 -0.21
C ALA A 160 2.40 20.74 0.47
N ASN A 161 1.83 20.92 1.66
CA ASN A 161 2.12 21.98 2.62
C ASN A 161 1.98 23.42 2.12
N CYS A 162 1.08 23.69 1.18
CA CYS A 162 0.89 25.05 0.68
C CYS A 162 0.40 26.00 1.79
N GLY A 163 1.30 26.88 2.25
CA GLY A 163 1.04 27.83 3.33
C GLY A 163 1.27 27.30 4.75
N LEU A 164 1.96 26.17 4.89
CA LEU A 164 2.31 25.56 6.17
C LEU A 164 3.81 25.20 6.19
N ASP A 165 4.58 25.75 7.13
CA ASP A 165 5.96 25.35 7.36
C ASP A 165 6.00 24.26 8.45
N PRO A 166 6.28 22.99 8.10
CA PRO A 166 6.29 21.89 9.08
C PRO A 166 7.41 22.04 10.14
N LEU A 167 8.40 22.91 9.91
CA LEU A 167 9.52 23.14 10.82
C LEU A 167 9.52 24.54 11.44
N LYS A 168 8.40 25.27 11.38
CA LYS A 168 8.29 26.65 11.91
C LYS A 168 8.73 26.74 13.37
N VAL A 169 8.14 25.91 14.24
CA VAL A 169 8.39 25.95 15.69
C VAL A 169 9.87 25.73 16.00
N GLN A 170 10.51 24.81 15.29
CA GLN A 170 11.91 24.44 15.46
C GLN A 170 12.83 25.56 14.99
N LYS A 171 12.51 26.20 13.85
CA LYS A 171 13.23 27.37 13.34
C LYS A 171 13.14 28.55 14.31
N ASP A 172 11.94 28.85 14.79
CA ASP A 172 11.69 29.96 15.71
C ASP A 172 12.44 29.76 17.05
N GLN A 173 12.65 28.51 17.46
CA GLN A 173 13.43 28.14 18.64
C GLN A 173 14.94 28.00 18.38
N GLY A 174 15.42 28.22 17.14
CA GLY A 174 16.83 28.08 16.77
C GLY A 174 17.34 26.63 16.85
N LEU A 175 16.46 25.63 16.79
CA LEU A 175 16.81 24.23 16.93
C LEU A 175 17.29 23.66 15.59
N LEU A 176 18.59 23.43 15.47
CA LEU A 176 19.17 22.63 14.39
C LEU A 176 19.16 21.16 14.80
N ARG A 177 18.31 20.35 14.17
CA ARG A 177 18.26 18.92 14.44
C ARG A 177 19.28 18.18 13.59
N VAL A 178 20.25 17.54 14.24
CA VAL A 178 21.19 16.61 13.61
C VAL A 178 20.70 15.20 13.94
N SER A 179 20.15 14.51 12.94
CA SER A 179 19.73 13.11 13.05
C SER A 179 20.02 12.41 11.72
N GLU A 180 20.30 11.11 11.80
CA GLU A 180 20.44 10.25 10.63
C GLU A 180 19.07 9.95 9.99
N LYS A 181 17.96 10.09 10.74
CA LYS A 181 16.59 9.95 10.22
C LYS A 181 16.20 11.18 9.40
N VAL A 182 16.18 11.00 8.08
CA VAL A 182 15.89 12.05 7.09
C VAL A 182 14.56 11.88 6.36
N ASP A 183 13.80 10.81 6.63
CA ASP A 183 12.49 10.59 6.02
C ASP A 183 11.50 11.70 6.41
N PRO A 184 10.93 12.45 5.45
CA PRO A 184 9.89 13.44 5.72
C PRO A 184 8.67 12.93 6.46
N LEU A 185 8.31 11.64 6.40
CA LEU A 185 7.14 11.13 7.13
C LEU A 185 7.43 10.84 8.61
N ALA A 186 8.70 10.61 8.97
CA ALA A 186 9.16 10.33 10.34
C ALA A 186 10.51 11.04 10.58
N PHE A 187 10.51 12.36 10.49
CA PHE A 187 11.72 13.16 10.42
C PHE A 187 12.37 13.35 11.78
N SER A 188 13.72 13.27 11.80
CA SER A 188 14.54 13.48 12.97
C SER A 188 14.38 12.43 14.09
N GLY A 189 15.04 12.63 15.23
CA GLY A 189 14.99 11.72 16.38
C GLY A 189 13.68 11.76 17.17
N VAL A 190 12.83 12.77 16.94
CA VAL A 190 11.51 12.92 17.58
C VAL A 190 10.39 12.34 16.70
N GLU A 191 10.72 11.87 15.49
CA GLU A 191 9.78 11.33 14.50
C GLU A 191 8.61 12.28 14.23
N GLU A 192 8.86 13.38 13.52
CA GLU A 192 7.81 14.32 13.12
C GLU A 192 7.40 14.11 11.66
N ASN A 193 6.10 14.14 11.39
CA ASN A 193 5.60 14.10 10.03
C ASN A 193 5.68 15.53 9.44
N LEU A 194 6.49 15.68 8.40
CA LEU A 194 6.66 16.95 7.70
C LEU A 194 5.57 17.21 6.66
N VAL A 195 4.67 16.26 6.37
CA VAL A 195 3.53 16.44 5.46
C VAL A 195 2.28 16.74 6.27
N GLY A 196 1.98 18.02 6.48
CA GLY A 196 0.81 18.48 7.23
C GLY A 196 -0.44 18.68 6.38
N SER A 197 -0.29 18.89 5.06
CA SER A 197 -1.41 18.98 4.13
C SER A 197 -1.03 18.57 2.71
N VAL A 198 -2.02 18.08 1.96
CA VAL A 198 -1.89 17.74 0.54
C VAL A 198 -3.10 18.29 -0.22
N THR A 199 -2.85 19.05 -1.28
CA THR A 199 -3.89 19.45 -2.23
C THR A 199 -3.72 18.65 -3.52
N LEU A 200 -4.70 17.81 -3.83
CA LEU A 200 -4.75 17.02 -5.07
C LEU A 200 -5.57 17.77 -6.12
N VAL A 201 -4.94 18.08 -7.25
CA VAL A 201 -5.59 18.68 -8.42
C VAL A 201 -5.69 17.62 -9.51
N LEU A 202 -6.90 17.32 -9.97
CA LEU A 202 -7.15 16.36 -11.05
C LEU A 202 -7.60 17.11 -12.29
N ILE A 203 -7.05 16.73 -13.43
CA ILE A 203 -7.45 17.26 -14.74
C ILE A 203 -7.91 16.07 -15.58
N ASN A 204 -9.09 16.17 -16.16
CA ASN A 204 -9.62 15.13 -17.04
C ASN A 204 -9.46 15.49 -18.53
N SER A 205 -9.73 14.52 -19.41
CA SER A 205 -9.68 14.68 -20.87
C SER A 205 -10.61 15.76 -21.42
N TRP A 206 -11.67 16.14 -20.68
CA TRP A 206 -12.57 17.25 -21.01
C TRP A 206 -12.05 18.61 -20.52
N GLN A 207 -10.85 18.65 -19.93
CA GLN A 207 -10.24 19.82 -19.32
C GLN A 207 -11.04 20.37 -18.13
N GLU A 208 -11.82 19.53 -17.46
CA GLU A 208 -12.36 19.84 -16.15
C GLU A 208 -11.26 19.68 -15.10
N THR A 209 -11.16 20.65 -14.20
CA THR A 209 -10.22 20.65 -13.09
C THR A 209 -10.98 20.42 -11.79
N PHE A 210 -10.53 19.47 -10.98
CA PHE A 210 -11.06 19.17 -9.66
C PHE A 210 -9.97 19.40 -8.62
N CYS A 211 -10.35 19.85 -7.42
CA CYS A 211 -9.41 20.11 -6.34
C CYS A 211 -9.92 19.54 -5.02
N TYR A 212 -9.10 18.69 -4.41
CA TYR A 212 -9.34 18.06 -3.11
C TYR A 212 -8.24 18.49 -2.15
N HIS A 213 -8.63 18.87 -0.94
CA HIS A 213 -7.70 19.29 0.09
C HIS A 213 -7.79 18.36 1.29
N PHE A 214 -6.65 17.86 1.73
CA PHE A 214 -6.48 16.99 2.88
C PHE A 214 -5.50 17.66 3.85
N ALA A 215 -5.84 17.70 5.14
CA ALA A 215 -5.03 18.39 6.15
C ALA A 215 -5.11 17.69 7.50
N GLY A 216 -4.04 17.80 8.28
CA GLY A 216 -3.92 17.17 9.60
C GLY A 216 -3.18 15.83 9.56
N ALA A 217 -3.30 15.06 10.64
CA ALA A 217 -2.54 13.81 10.83
C ALA A 217 -2.82 12.76 9.74
N ASP A 218 -4.06 12.70 9.24
CA ASP A 218 -4.49 11.74 8.23
C ASP A 218 -4.37 12.25 6.78
N ALA A 219 -3.79 13.44 6.56
CA ALA A 219 -3.78 14.07 5.23
C ALA A 219 -3.20 13.18 4.13
N VAL A 220 -2.11 12.48 4.43
CA VAL A 220 -1.47 11.53 3.49
C VAL A 220 -2.37 10.32 3.27
N ASN A 221 -2.95 9.75 4.33
CA ASN A 221 -3.81 8.57 4.25
C ASN A 221 -5.05 8.84 3.39
N GLU A 222 -5.78 9.92 3.69
CA GLU A 222 -6.98 10.32 2.96
C GLU A 222 -6.67 10.61 1.49
N CYS A 223 -5.54 11.28 1.23
CA CYS A 223 -5.10 11.57 -0.14
C CYS A 223 -4.81 10.29 -0.93
N LEU A 224 -4.08 9.34 -0.35
CA LEU A 224 -3.75 8.06 -0.99
C LEU A 224 -5.00 7.23 -1.27
N VAL A 225 -5.88 7.07 -0.27
CA VAL A 225 -7.15 6.33 -0.42
C VAL A 225 -8.01 6.97 -1.51
N HIS A 226 -8.14 8.29 -1.50
CA HIS A 226 -8.93 9.02 -2.50
C HIS A 226 -8.34 8.86 -3.90
N TYR A 227 -7.04 9.08 -4.07
CA TYR A 227 -6.36 8.99 -5.37
C TYR A 227 -6.43 7.59 -5.96
N PHE A 228 -6.06 6.56 -5.19
CA PHE A 228 -6.07 5.18 -5.69
C PHE A 228 -7.49 4.64 -5.87
N GLY A 229 -8.47 5.14 -5.11
CA GLY A 229 -9.88 4.82 -5.32
C GLY A 229 -10.36 5.26 -6.69
N LEU A 230 -10.06 6.52 -7.06
CA LEU A 230 -10.34 7.05 -8.39
C LEU A 230 -9.57 6.29 -9.48
N ALA A 231 -8.29 5.98 -9.25
CA ALA A 231 -7.46 5.24 -10.20
C ALA A 231 -8.05 3.84 -10.53
N SER A 232 -8.58 3.14 -9.53
CA SER A 232 -9.19 1.82 -9.72
C SER A 232 -10.48 1.87 -10.53
N GLU A 233 -11.35 2.86 -10.28
CA GLU A 233 -12.58 3.05 -11.07
C GLU A 233 -12.30 3.25 -12.57
N GLN A 234 -11.20 3.95 -12.91
CA GLN A 234 -10.82 4.22 -14.30
C GLN A 234 -10.28 2.97 -15.02
N ARG A 235 -9.68 2.01 -14.30
CA ARG A 235 -9.11 0.77 -14.86
C ARG A 235 -10.18 -0.14 -15.48
N GLY A 236 -11.41 -0.11 -14.96
CA GLY A 236 -12.52 -0.92 -15.46
C GLY A 236 -12.98 -0.59 -16.89
N ALA A 237 -12.59 0.56 -17.44
CA ALA A 237 -13.04 1.02 -18.75
C ALA A 237 -12.08 0.70 -19.91
N ALA A 238 -10.79 0.53 -19.64
CA ALA A 238 -9.76 0.11 -20.59
C ALA A 238 -8.47 -0.12 -19.80
N ASN A 239 -7.70 -1.15 -20.15
CA ASN A 239 -6.41 -1.51 -19.57
C ASN A 239 -5.38 -0.37 -19.75
N THR A 240 -5.55 0.71 -19.00
CA THR A 240 -4.86 1.99 -19.17
C THR A 240 -3.92 2.22 -18.01
N THR A 241 -2.70 2.63 -18.36
CA THR A 241 -1.70 3.17 -17.43
C THR A 241 -2.31 4.32 -16.62
N LEU A 242 -1.91 4.49 -15.36
CA LEU A 242 -2.38 5.61 -14.56
C LEU A 242 -2.00 6.94 -15.22
N ALA A 243 -2.79 7.97 -14.91
CA ALA A 243 -2.56 9.33 -15.38
C ALA A 243 -1.21 9.87 -14.89
N GLU A 244 -0.57 10.71 -15.71
CA GLU A 244 0.68 11.35 -15.35
C GLU A 244 0.54 12.14 -14.05
N ARG A 245 1.53 12.00 -13.15
CA ARG A 245 1.58 12.67 -11.86
C ARG A 245 2.70 13.69 -11.81
N THR A 246 2.44 14.82 -11.16
CA THR A 246 3.48 15.73 -10.66
C THR A 246 3.28 15.94 -9.17
N VAL A 247 4.37 15.87 -8.41
CA VAL A 247 4.37 16.18 -6.98
C VAL A 247 5.18 17.45 -6.73
N LEU A 248 4.56 18.40 -6.05
CA LEU A 248 5.11 19.71 -5.68
C LEU A 248 5.01 19.88 -4.17
N CYS A 249 5.87 20.73 -3.61
CA CYS A 249 5.75 21.16 -2.22
C CYS A 249 5.95 22.67 -2.15
N ALA A 250 5.03 23.34 -1.46
CA ALA A 250 4.98 24.81 -1.39
C ALA A 250 5.10 25.27 0.06
N CYS A 251 6.25 24.98 0.69
CA CYS A 251 6.59 25.44 2.03
C CYS A 251 8.03 26.00 2.11
N PRO A 252 8.31 26.88 3.09
CA PRO A 252 9.65 27.45 3.28
C PRO A 252 10.74 26.41 3.64
N SER A 253 10.37 25.29 4.26
CA SER A 253 11.32 24.29 4.76
C SER A 253 11.36 23.02 3.91
N ARG A 254 12.54 22.67 3.41
CA ARG A 254 12.82 21.36 2.78
C ARG A 254 11.76 20.91 1.74
N PRO A 255 11.30 21.78 0.82
CA PRO A 255 10.24 21.40 -0.13
C PRO A 255 10.66 20.23 -1.04
N GLY A 256 11.92 20.19 -1.48
CA GLY A 256 12.44 19.11 -2.33
C GLY A 256 12.33 17.72 -1.71
N PRO A 257 12.93 17.46 -0.52
CA PRO A 257 12.78 16.18 0.17
C PRO A 257 11.33 15.75 0.38
N ILE A 258 10.45 16.68 0.78
CA ILE A 258 9.03 16.38 1.01
C ILE A 258 8.35 15.94 -0.29
N ALA A 259 8.52 16.69 -1.37
CA ALA A 259 7.93 16.35 -2.67
C ALA A 259 8.45 15.01 -3.20
N ASN A 260 9.78 14.78 -3.12
CA ASN A 260 10.40 13.54 -3.59
C ASN A 260 9.93 12.33 -2.79
N ARG A 261 9.77 12.47 -1.47
CA ARG A 261 9.30 11.37 -0.62
C ARG A 261 7.84 11.01 -0.94
N LEU A 262 6.98 12.00 -1.10
CA LEU A 262 5.58 11.77 -1.45
C LEU A 262 5.45 11.16 -2.85
N ALA A 263 6.29 11.58 -3.82
CA ALA A 263 6.37 10.95 -5.13
C ALA A 263 6.79 9.48 -5.05
N SER A 264 7.89 9.18 -4.35
CA SER A 264 8.37 7.81 -4.14
C SER A 264 7.31 6.92 -3.47
N LEU A 265 6.57 7.43 -2.47
CA LEU A 265 5.50 6.68 -1.84
C LEU A 265 4.35 6.35 -2.82
N LEU A 266 3.95 7.32 -3.64
CA LEU A 266 2.93 7.12 -4.68
C LEU A 266 3.40 6.09 -5.72
N ASP A 267 4.66 6.17 -6.15
CA ASP A 267 5.26 5.29 -7.14
C ASP A 267 5.36 3.84 -6.60
N ASP A 268 5.81 3.67 -5.36
CA ASP A 268 5.92 2.35 -4.72
C ASP A 268 4.54 1.67 -4.57
N ILE A 269 3.51 2.43 -4.16
CA ILE A 269 2.14 1.90 -4.05
C ILE A 269 1.56 1.60 -5.44
N GLU A 270 1.81 2.45 -6.44
CA GLU A 270 1.41 2.15 -7.82
C GLU A 270 2.04 0.84 -8.29
N GLN A 271 3.35 0.69 -8.12
CA GLN A 271 4.07 -0.52 -8.51
C GLN A 271 3.53 -1.76 -7.78
N CYS A 272 3.10 -1.62 -6.52
CA CYS A 272 2.53 -2.72 -5.75
C CYS A 272 1.17 -3.20 -6.29
N TYR A 273 0.32 -2.31 -6.83
CA TYR A 273 -1.09 -2.61 -7.12
C TYR A 273 -1.51 -2.51 -8.60
N PHE A 274 -0.80 -1.70 -9.40
CA PHE A 274 -1.21 -1.33 -10.75
C PHE A 274 -0.26 -1.82 -11.83
N ASP A 275 0.99 -2.17 -11.49
CA ASP A 275 1.89 -2.78 -12.46
C ASP A 275 1.52 -4.23 -12.76
N ASN A 276 1.04 -4.47 -14.00
CA ASN A 276 0.64 -5.78 -14.53
C ASN A 276 1.81 -6.81 -14.60
N GLN A 277 3.04 -6.40 -14.26
CA GLN A 277 4.23 -7.27 -14.25
C GLN A 277 4.57 -7.83 -12.87
N ALA A 278 3.83 -7.49 -11.80
CA ALA A 278 4.02 -8.10 -10.50
C ALA A 278 3.64 -9.60 -10.56
N VAL A 279 4.65 -10.46 -10.77
CA VAL A 279 4.51 -11.92 -10.80
C VAL A 279 4.13 -12.40 -9.39
N GLY A 280 3.05 -13.19 -9.27
CA GLY A 280 2.55 -13.77 -8.00
C GLY A 280 1.45 -12.94 -7.33
N ALA A 281 0.41 -13.62 -6.78
CA ALA A 281 -0.85 -13.14 -6.18
C ALA A 281 -1.53 -11.96 -6.93
N PRO A 282 -2.84 -12.02 -7.25
CA PRO A 282 -3.51 -10.89 -7.90
C PRO A 282 -3.26 -9.61 -7.10
N CYS A 283 -2.90 -8.50 -7.77
CA CYS A 283 -2.35 -7.32 -7.12
C CYS A 283 -3.22 -6.80 -5.96
N ASN A 284 -4.54 -7.03 -6.01
CA ASN A 284 -5.51 -6.63 -5.01
C ASN A 284 -5.48 -7.47 -3.72
N GLU A 285 -4.62 -8.50 -3.62
CA GLU A 285 -4.44 -9.29 -2.41
C GLU A 285 -3.21 -8.85 -1.61
N ARG A 286 -2.32 -7.99 -2.13
CA ARG A 286 -1.13 -7.54 -1.39
C ARG A 286 -1.47 -6.47 -0.35
N ARG A 287 -0.67 -6.40 0.71
CA ARG A 287 -0.69 -5.33 1.72
C ARG A 287 0.61 -4.53 1.62
N TYR A 288 0.51 -3.21 1.50
CA TYR A 288 1.66 -2.33 1.47
C TYR A 288 1.79 -1.60 2.81
N VAL A 289 2.96 -1.65 3.43
CA VAL A 289 3.22 -1.07 4.75
C VAL A 289 4.21 0.08 4.64
N PHE A 290 3.82 1.28 5.05
CA PHE A 290 4.73 2.41 5.23
C PHE A 290 4.72 2.94 6.67
N GLN A 291 5.73 3.71 7.03
CA GLN A 291 5.89 4.27 8.38
C GLN A 291 5.82 5.80 8.34
N SER A 292 5.19 6.38 9.35
CA SER A 292 5.25 7.81 9.64
C SER A 292 5.49 8.03 11.14
N ALA A 293 5.57 9.30 11.54
CA ALA A 293 5.56 9.76 12.93
C ALA A 293 4.42 9.17 13.79
N PHE A 294 3.29 8.82 13.16
CA PHE A 294 2.11 8.34 13.87
C PHE A 294 2.10 6.81 14.07
N GLY A 295 2.99 6.08 13.39
CA GLY A 295 3.07 4.62 13.42
C GLY A 295 3.16 4.00 12.03
N TYR A 296 2.63 2.78 11.90
CA TYR A 296 2.64 1.99 10.67
C TYR A 296 1.30 2.07 9.98
N HIS A 297 1.33 2.33 8.68
CA HIS A 297 0.16 2.46 7.83
C HIS A 297 0.08 1.26 6.92
N VAL A 298 -0.95 0.43 7.10
CA VAL A 298 -1.21 -0.75 6.27
C VAL A 298 -2.22 -0.35 5.21
N PHE A 299 -1.76 -0.21 3.97
CA PHE A 299 -2.59 -0.01 2.79
C PHE A 299 -3.02 -1.37 2.24
N ASP A 300 -4.31 -1.57 2.04
CA ASP A 300 -4.88 -2.78 1.45
C ASP A 300 -6.13 -2.47 0.58
N TRP A 301 -6.64 -3.50 -0.11
CA TRP A 301 -7.89 -3.40 -0.88
C TRP A 301 -8.98 -4.20 -0.20
N GLN A 302 -9.99 -3.50 0.33
CA GLN A 302 -11.16 -4.09 0.95
C GLN A 302 -12.38 -3.89 0.06
N GLN A 303 -13.00 -4.99 -0.40
CA GLN A 303 -14.18 -4.93 -1.28
C GLN A 303 -13.97 -4.03 -2.53
N GLN A 304 -12.78 -4.11 -3.15
CA GLN A 304 -12.38 -3.29 -4.31
C GLN A 304 -12.26 -1.78 -4.01
N ARG A 305 -12.14 -1.38 -2.75
CA ARG A 305 -11.81 -0.01 -2.35
C ARG A 305 -10.49 0.00 -1.57
N PRO A 306 -9.62 0.98 -1.79
CA PRO A 306 -8.42 1.10 -0.99
C PRO A 306 -8.79 1.53 0.43
N ALA A 307 -8.12 0.96 1.41
CA ALA A 307 -8.22 1.36 2.80
C ALA A 307 -6.81 1.46 3.40
N ILE A 308 -6.66 2.33 4.40
CA ILE A 308 -5.43 2.44 5.19
C ILE A 308 -5.80 2.30 6.65
N GLN A 309 -5.14 1.38 7.34
CA GLN A 309 -5.23 1.23 8.78
C GLN A 309 -3.95 1.72 9.46
N LEU A 310 -4.10 2.61 10.46
CA LEU A 310 -3.00 3.07 11.30
C LEU A 310 -2.78 2.11 12.48
N ILE A 311 -1.54 1.68 12.68
CA ILE A 311 -1.10 0.76 13.72
C ILE A 311 0.07 1.38 14.48
N GLU A 312 -0.13 1.63 15.78
CA GLU A 312 0.78 2.45 16.60
C GLU A 312 2.10 1.77 16.98
N SER A 313 2.18 0.43 16.95
CA SER A 313 3.33 -0.31 17.47
C SER A 313 3.68 -1.52 16.64
N THR A 314 4.95 -1.91 16.68
CA THR A 314 5.46 -3.06 15.92
C THR A 314 4.83 -4.37 16.38
N GLY A 315 4.56 -4.53 17.68
CA GLY A 315 3.87 -5.72 18.21
C GLY A 315 2.45 -5.87 17.66
N LYS A 316 1.66 -4.78 17.66
CA LYS A 316 0.32 -4.76 17.05
C LYS A 316 0.39 -4.98 15.53
N LEU A 317 1.45 -4.48 14.86
CA LEU A 317 1.67 -4.72 13.44
C LEU A 317 1.90 -6.21 13.17
N LEU A 318 2.75 -6.88 13.95
CA LEU A 318 3.01 -8.31 13.81
C LEU A 318 1.74 -9.14 14.04
N GLU A 319 0.94 -8.79 15.06
CA GLU A 319 -0.36 -9.42 15.30
C GLU A 319 -1.31 -9.23 14.11
N HIS A 320 -1.40 -8.00 13.59
CA HIS A 320 -2.24 -7.69 12.43
C HIS A 320 -1.79 -8.44 11.17
N LEU A 321 -0.48 -8.50 10.89
CA LEU A 321 0.06 -9.21 9.73
C LEU A 321 -0.16 -10.72 9.82
N SER A 322 -0.12 -11.27 11.05
CA SER A 322 -0.31 -12.69 11.36
C SER A 322 -1.78 -13.13 11.44
N ASN A 323 -2.73 -12.21 11.33
CA ASN A 323 -4.16 -12.54 11.39
C ASN A 323 -4.56 -13.42 10.18
N PRO A 324 -5.06 -14.65 10.38
CA PRO A 324 -5.43 -15.56 9.29
C PRO A 324 -6.53 -15.00 8.38
N ASP A 325 -7.44 -14.17 8.89
CA ASP A 325 -8.55 -13.62 8.11
C ASP A 325 -8.08 -12.64 7.02
N ASN A 326 -6.93 -11.98 7.26
CA ASN A 326 -6.35 -10.97 6.39
C ASN A 326 -4.98 -11.40 5.84
N ALA A 327 -4.66 -12.69 5.87
CA ALA A 327 -3.34 -13.20 5.54
C ALA A 327 -3.05 -13.07 4.04
N SER A 328 -2.05 -12.24 3.71
CA SER A 328 -1.59 -12.05 2.34
C SER A 328 -0.17 -11.52 2.25
N ALA A 329 0.39 -11.49 1.03
CA ALA A 329 1.72 -10.95 0.74
C ALA A 329 1.88 -9.52 1.27
N VAL A 330 3.03 -9.25 1.89
CA VAL A 330 3.34 -7.95 2.48
C VAL A 330 4.53 -7.33 1.77
N SER A 331 4.33 -6.14 1.21
CA SER A 331 5.39 -5.27 0.70
C SER A 331 5.63 -4.12 1.67
N ILE A 332 6.91 -3.77 1.90
CA ILE A 332 7.30 -2.77 2.89
C ILE A 332 8.00 -1.62 2.17
N ASP A 333 7.57 -0.40 2.46
CA ASP A 333 8.19 0.85 2.03
C ASP A 333 9.68 0.90 2.37
N SER A 334 10.47 1.54 1.51
CA SER A 334 11.92 1.61 1.65
C SER A 334 12.42 2.26 2.95
N TYR A 335 11.62 3.15 3.56
CA TYR A 335 11.93 3.83 4.82
C TYR A 335 11.27 3.18 6.04
N ALA A 336 10.32 2.26 5.85
CA ALA A 336 9.68 1.58 6.95
C ALA A 336 10.56 0.46 7.53
N LEU A 337 10.51 0.30 8.86
CA LEU A 337 11.05 -0.86 9.57
C LEU A 337 12.56 -1.10 9.31
N GLN A 338 13.35 -0.06 9.04
CA GLN A 338 14.77 -0.19 8.68
C GLN A 338 15.58 -0.97 9.73
N ASP A 339 15.33 -0.70 11.02
CA ASP A 339 15.96 -1.37 12.16
C ASP A 339 15.20 -2.64 12.64
N HIS A 340 14.32 -3.22 11.81
CA HIS A 340 13.51 -4.40 12.16
C HIS A 340 13.68 -5.55 11.15
N PRO A 341 13.71 -6.83 11.59
CA PRO A 341 13.95 -7.96 10.69
C PRO A 341 12.96 -8.09 9.53
N LEU A 342 11.70 -7.66 9.74
CA LEU A 342 10.66 -7.68 8.72
C LEU A 342 11.07 -7.00 7.41
N SER A 343 11.81 -5.89 7.46
CA SER A 343 12.26 -5.18 6.25
C SER A 343 13.16 -6.08 5.39
N THR A 344 14.11 -6.79 6.02
CA THR A 344 14.98 -7.75 5.31
C THR A 344 14.21 -8.98 4.84
N ILE A 345 13.25 -9.47 5.64
CA ILE A 345 12.41 -10.62 5.26
C ILE A 345 11.62 -10.29 3.98
N CYS A 346 10.84 -9.20 3.97
CA CYS A 346 10.01 -8.82 2.82
C CYS A 346 10.86 -8.59 1.55
N ARG A 347 11.97 -7.85 1.65
CA ARG A 347 12.88 -7.65 0.50
C ARG A 347 13.43 -8.95 -0.07
N LYS A 348 13.72 -9.93 0.79
CA LYS A 348 14.20 -11.24 0.34
C LYS A 348 13.10 -12.05 -0.34
N LEU A 349 11.86 -11.96 0.16
CA LEU A 349 10.71 -12.61 -0.48
C LEU A 349 10.49 -12.02 -1.88
N GLU A 350 10.48 -10.68 -2.00
CA GLU A 350 10.31 -9.96 -3.26
C GLU A 350 11.42 -10.27 -4.27
N ALA A 351 12.68 -10.28 -3.85
CA ALA A 351 13.81 -10.65 -4.71
C ALA A 351 13.69 -12.10 -5.22
N GLY A 352 13.28 -13.02 -4.35
CA GLY A 352 13.07 -14.42 -4.71
C GLY A 352 11.91 -14.66 -5.68
N THR A 353 10.97 -13.72 -5.80
CA THR A 353 9.89 -13.76 -6.81
C THR A 353 10.42 -13.42 -8.21
N ASN A 354 11.38 -12.49 -8.31
CA ASN A 354 11.95 -12.04 -9.58
C ASN A 354 12.92 -13.05 -10.20
N ASP A 355 13.51 -13.95 -9.40
CA ASP A 355 14.39 -15.04 -9.85
C ASP A 355 13.62 -16.25 -10.44
N ALA A 356 12.30 -16.16 -10.61
CA ALA A 356 11.47 -17.20 -11.22
C ALA A 356 11.81 -17.52 -12.69
N SER A 357 12.75 -16.78 -13.32
CA SER A 357 13.34 -17.13 -14.62
C SER A 357 14.44 -18.19 -14.54
N VAL A 358 14.88 -18.59 -13.33
CA VAL A 358 15.74 -19.76 -13.15
C VAL A 358 14.85 -20.95 -12.88
N GLU A 359 14.72 -21.82 -13.89
CA GLU A 359 14.06 -23.13 -13.81
C GLU A 359 14.53 -23.89 -12.57
N SER A 360 13.78 -23.74 -11.47
CA SER A 360 13.90 -24.67 -10.36
C SER A 360 13.35 -26.00 -10.85
N ARG A 361 14.08 -27.08 -10.57
CA ARG A 361 13.74 -28.44 -11.00
C ARG A 361 12.38 -28.94 -10.48
N SER A 362 11.71 -28.16 -9.61
CA SER A 362 10.30 -28.25 -9.26
C SER A 362 9.62 -26.91 -9.59
N GLY A 363 8.68 -26.90 -10.55
CA GLY A 363 7.98 -25.68 -10.99
C GLY A 363 7.29 -24.95 -9.83
N VAL A 364 7.27 -23.61 -9.87
CA VAL A 364 6.66 -22.65 -8.90
C VAL A 364 6.31 -23.32 -7.56
N GLY A 365 7.37 -23.72 -6.85
CA GLY A 365 7.26 -24.70 -5.77
C GLY A 365 6.52 -24.14 -4.56
N ASN A 366 5.69 -24.98 -3.94
CA ASN A 366 5.09 -24.79 -2.63
C ASN A 366 6.20 -24.57 -1.58
N ARG A 367 6.75 -23.35 -1.50
CA ARG A 367 7.89 -23.02 -0.62
C ARG A 367 7.41 -22.35 0.64
N ILE A 368 7.85 -22.87 1.78
CA ILE A 368 7.65 -22.24 3.09
C ILE A 368 9.01 -21.81 3.59
N ARG A 369 9.11 -20.56 4.05
CA ARG A 369 10.36 -20.04 4.62
C ARG A 369 10.15 -19.69 6.07
N VAL A 370 11.13 -20.05 6.89
CA VAL A 370 11.16 -19.74 8.31
C VAL A 370 12.39 -18.90 8.59
N PHE A 371 12.16 -17.69 9.07
CA PHE A 371 13.20 -16.79 9.52
C PHE A 371 13.19 -16.76 11.04
N TYR A 372 14.36 -16.74 11.67
CA TYR A 372 14.40 -16.60 13.13
C TYR A 372 15.57 -15.72 13.57
N GLU A 373 15.32 -14.91 14.58
CA GLU A 373 16.31 -14.14 15.32
C GLU A 373 16.36 -14.69 16.75
N VAL A 374 17.57 -14.97 17.24
CA VAL A 374 17.78 -15.50 18.60
C VAL A 374 17.85 -14.34 19.59
N ASP A 375 17.00 -14.37 20.62
CA ASP A 375 16.99 -13.43 21.73
C ASP A 375 17.01 -14.21 23.06
N GLY A 376 18.21 -14.41 23.61
CA GLY A 376 18.42 -15.17 24.85
C GLY A 376 17.88 -16.60 24.77
N ASP A 377 16.96 -16.94 25.67
CA ASP A 377 16.31 -18.26 25.77
C ASP A 377 15.12 -18.43 24.81
N PHE A 378 14.91 -17.47 23.91
CA PHE A 378 13.81 -17.46 22.94
C PHE A 378 14.30 -17.09 21.54
N ALA A 379 13.46 -17.35 20.55
CA ALA A 379 13.66 -16.92 19.17
C ALA A 379 12.39 -16.26 18.64
N HIS A 380 12.56 -15.04 18.10
CA HIS A 380 11.58 -14.37 17.27
C HIS A 380 11.52 -15.09 15.93
N THR A 381 10.43 -15.80 15.67
CA THR A 381 10.28 -16.68 14.51
C THR A 381 9.20 -16.12 13.57
N TYR A 382 9.56 -15.94 12.31
CA TYR A 382 8.69 -15.47 11.25
C TYR A 382 8.53 -16.58 10.22
N LEU A 383 7.29 -17.02 10.01
CA LEU A 383 6.94 -18.05 9.03
C LEU A 383 6.25 -17.40 7.85
N THR A 384 6.67 -17.75 6.64
CA THR A 384 6.08 -17.23 5.41
C THR A 384 5.56 -18.37 4.54
N ASP A 385 4.31 -18.26 4.10
CA ASP A 385 3.70 -19.28 3.24
C ASP A 385 4.07 -19.09 1.75
N LYS A 386 3.47 -19.92 0.89
CA LYS A 386 3.64 -19.87 -0.57
C LYS A 386 3.15 -18.56 -1.21
N ASN A 387 2.27 -17.83 -0.53
CA ASN A 387 1.72 -16.55 -0.95
C ASN A 387 2.47 -15.38 -0.29
N HIS A 388 3.58 -15.64 0.40
CA HIS A 388 4.35 -14.65 1.15
C HIS A 388 3.56 -13.97 2.28
N ALA A 389 2.48 -14.59 2.75
CA ALA A 389 1.81 -14.17 3.98
C ALA A 389 2.73 -14.46 5.17
N ILE A 390 2.81 -13.53 6.11
CA ILE A 390 3.74 -13.57 7.24
C ILE A 390 2.99 -13.90 8.52
N CYS A 391 3.50 -14.84 9.29
CA CYS A 391 3.06 -15.16 10.64
C CYS A 391 4.24 -15.04 11.60
N TYR A 392 4.01 -14.46 12.79
CA TYR A 392 5.02 -14.25 13.82
C TYR A 392 4.72 -15.08 15.07
N ALA A 393 5.77 -15.65 15.67
CA ALA A 393 5.70 -16.36 16.92
C ALA A 393 6.98 -16.16 17.75
N HIS A 394 6.83 -16.16 19.07
CA HIS A 394 7.94 -16.14 20.02
C HIS A 394 8.11 -17.55 20.61
N ILE A 395 9.18 -18.24 20.25
CA ILE A 395 9.35 -19.69 20.52
C ILE A 395 10.57 -19.89 21.43
N PRO A 396 10.50 -20.75 22.46
CA PRO A 396 11.68 -21.09 23.26
C PRO A 396 12.85 -21.59 22.40
N TYR A 397 14.05 -21.13 22.71
CA TYR A 397 15.27 -21.42 21.97
C TYR A 397 16.35 -21.97 22.90
N GLU A 398 16.73 -23.22 22.69
CA GLU A 398 17.89 -23.86 23.36
C GLU A 398 19.05 -24.05 22.38
N SER A 399 18.72 -24.38 21.13
CA SER A 399 19.68 -24.55 20.04
C SER A 399 18.95 -24.43 18.70
N THR A 400 19.71 -24.12 17.64
CA THR A 400 19.20 -24.10 16.26
C THR A 400 18.45 -25.39 15.91
N ARG A 401 18.94 -26.54 16.38
CA ARG A 401 18.28 -27.84 16.16
C ARG A 401 16.92 -27.92 16.86
N ALA A 402 16.88 -27.55 18.15
CA ALA A 402 15.67 -27.63 18.98
C ALA A 402 14.54 -26.73 18.44
N LEU A 403 14.88 -25.66 17.73
CA LEU A 403 13.92 -24.81 17.02
C LEU A 403 13.49 -25.41 15.67
N ILE A 404 14.45 -25.75 14.81
CA ILE A 404 14.19 -26.10 13.41
C ILE A 404 13.45 -27.44 13.26
N MET A 405 13.84 -28.47 14.02
CA MET A 405 13.28 -29.82 13.84
C MET A 405 11.78 -29.90 14.18
N PRO A 406 11.30 -29.38 15.33
CA PRO A 406 9.88 -29.35 15.63
C PRO A 406 9.07 -28.50 14.65
N LEU A 407 9.60 -27.35 14.23
CA LEU A 407 8.94 -26.48 13.24
C LEU A 407 8.80 -27.16 11.89
N ARG A 408 9.86 -27.82 11.40
CA ARG A 408 9.81 -28.61 10.17
C ARG A 408 8.74 -29.69 10.23
N GLN A 409 8.73 -30.50 11.29
CA GLN A 409 7.72 -31.54 11.49
C GLN A 409 6.31 -30.97 11.59
N PHE A 410 6.14 -29.83 12.26
CA PHE A 410 4.87 -29.13 12.37
C PHE A 410 4.36 -28.69 11.00
N ILE A 411 5.22 -28.05 10.18
CA ILE A 411 4.88 -27.60 8.83
C ILE A 411 4.51 -28.79 7.95
N GLU A 412 5.37 -29.81 7.87
CA GLU A 412 5.14 -31.02 7.05
C GLU A 412 3.83 -31.72 7.42
N ARG A 413 3.56 -31.91 8.72
CA ARG A 413 2.32 -32.53 9.20
C ARG A 413 1.09 -31.67 8.96
N SER A 414 1.20 -30.35 9.12
CA SER A 414 0.10 -29.43 8.83
C SER A 414 -0.25 -29.44 7.35
N SER A 415 0.74 -29.40 6.45
CA SER A 415 0.52 -29.53 5.02
C SER A 415 -0.13 -30.86 4.64
N LEU A 416 0.31 -31.98 5.25
CA LEU A 416 -0.30 -33.29 5.01
C LEU A 416 -1.75 -33.37 5.50
N ARG A 417 -2.06 -32.77 6.65
CA ARG A 417 -3.45 -32.66 7.16
C ARG A 417 -4.33 -31.86 6.21
N HIS A 418 -3.84 -30.74 5.70
CA HIS A 418 -4.59 -29.94 4.72
C HIS A 418 -4.81 -30.70 3.40
N ALA A 419 -3.84 -31.48 2.95
CA ALA A 419 -3.99 -32.33 1.75
C ALA A 419 -5.05 -33.42 1.94
N THR A 420 -5.11 -34.04 3.11
CA THR A 420 -6.08 -35.10 3.44
C THR A 420 -7.48 -34.60 3.80
N ALA A 421 -7.60 -33.36 4.28
CA ALA A 421 -8.88 -32.70 4.57
C ALA A 421 -9.61 -32.20 3.31
N ASN A 422 -8.96 -32.24 2.14
CA ASN A 422 -9.56 -31.80 0.88
C ASN A 422 -10.61 -32.86 0.42
N PRO A 423 -11.88 -32.50 0.21
CA PRO A 423 -12.98 -33.47 0.01
C PRO A 423 -12.84 -34.34 -1.25
N HIS A 424 -11.99 -33.96 -2.22
CA HIS A 424 -11.65 -34.80 -3.37
C HIS A 424 -10.66 -35.94 -3.06
N ALA A 425 -9.82 -35.81 -2.03
CA ALA A 425 -8.90 -36.86 -1.60
C ALA A 425 -9.60 -37.93 -0.73
N ALA A 426 -10.62 -37.54 0.03
CA ALA A 426 -11.41 -38.45 0.87
C ALA A 426 -12.23 -39.49 0.06
N ALA A 427 -12.40 -39.29 -1.24
CA ALA A 427 -13.04 -40.27 -2.14
C ALA A 427 -12.11 -41.42 -2.55
N MET A 428 -10.80 -41.30 -2.32
CA MET A 428 -9.82 -42.35 -2.59
C MET A 428 -9.45 -42.97 -1.23
N GLY A 429 -9.89 -44.21 -1.02
CA GLY A 429 -9.85 -44.91 0.28
C GLY A 429 -8.48 -44.93 0.97
N ILE A 430 -8.54 -45.11 2.29
CA ILE A 430 -7.46 -44.96 3.29
C ILE A 430 -6.25 -45.91 3.09
N ASP A 431 -6.29 -46.87 2.15
CA ASP A 431 -5.31 -47.97 2.12
C ASP A 431 -4.26 -47.94 0.99
N THR A 432 -4.17 -46.91 0.15
CA THR A 432 -3.15 -46.90 -0.93
C THR A 432 -2.53 -45.53 -1.23
N VAL A 433 -1.88 -44.91 -0.24
CA VAL A 433 -0.86 -43.88 -0.54
C VAL A 433 0.43 -44.28 0.18
N PRO A 434 1.40 -44.93 -0.50
CA PRO A 434 2.73 -45.06 0.05
C PRO A 434 3.34 -43.67 0.10
N CYS A 435 3.53 -43.15 1.32
CA CYS A 435 4.38 -42.01 1.59
C CYS A 435 5.84 -42.44 1.41
N SER A 436 6.28 -42.60 0.17
CA SER A 436 7.68 -42.80 -0.16
C SER A 436 7.96 -42.22 -1.53
N SER A 437 8.89 -41.28 -1.59
CA SER A 437 9.60 -40.87 -2.80
C SER A 437 10.39 -42.08 -3.34
N GLN A 438 9.72 -42.97 -4.07
CA GLN A 438 10.41 -43.97 -4.88
C GLN A 438 10.48 -43.46 -6.32
N MET A 439 11.69 -43.13 -6.75
CA MET A 439 12.07 -42.95 -8.15
C MET A 439 11.82 -44.27 -8.88
N LEU A 440 10.61 -44.45 -9.42
CA LEU A 440 10.32 -45.53 -10.35
C LEU A 440 10.74 -45.06 -11.75
N THR A 441 11.96 -45.45 -12.15
CA THR A 441 12.39 -45.39 -13.54
C THR A 441 11.61 -46.43 -14.35
N GLY A 442 10.52 -45.99 -15.00
CA GLY A 442 9.72 -46.82 -15.90
C GLY A 442 9.46 -46.07 -17.20
N SER A 443 9.93 -46.64 -18.30
CA SER A 443 9.77 -46.13 -19.65
C SER A 443 8.30 -46.04 -20.08
N ALA A 444 7.97 -44.95 -20.76
CA ALA A 444 6.79 -44.71 -21.59
C ALA A 444 5.43 -44.51 -20.88
N GLY A 445 5.11 -43.23 -20.67
CA GLY A 445 3.83 -42.63 -21.07
C GLY A 445 2.54 -43.12 -20.40
N HIS A 446 2.22 -42.55 -19.24
CA HIS A 446 0.93 -41.86 -18.95
C HIS A 446 1.01 -41.22 -17.56
N MET A 447 0.88 -39.89 -17.52
CA MET A 447 0.99 -39.04 -16.33
C MET A 447 -0.33 -39.09 -15.55
N LEU A 448 -0.35 -39.71 -14.36
CA LEU A 448 -1.52 -39.76 -13.47
C LEU A 448 -1.33 -38.81 -12.27
N ILE A 449 -2.05 -37.68 -12.34
CA ILE A 449 -2.72 -36.91 -11.27
C ILE A 449 -1.95 -36.67 -9.94
N THR A 450 -1.32 -35.48 -9.89
CA THR A 450 -1.08 -34.55 -8.75
C THR A 450 -1.13 -35.10 -7.31
N GLY A 451 -0.03 -35.71 -6.84
CA GLY A 451 0.28 -35.69 -5.41
C GLY A 451 0.68 -34.27 -5.00
N GLN A 452 -0.02 -33.67 -4.03
CA GLN A 452 0.45 -32.41 -3.45
C GLN A 452 1.80 -32.65 -2.75
N GLU A 453 2.85 -32.06 -3.32
CA GLU A 453 4.21 -32.17 -2.81
C GLU A 453 4.33 -31.51 -1.43
N ILE A 454 5.02 -32.20 -0.51
CA ILE A 454 5.46 -31.64 0.76
C ILE A 454 6.19 -30.32 0.45
N PRO A 455 5.86 -29.22 1.14
CA PRO A 455 6.49 -27.95 0.83
C PRO A 455 8.00 -28.04 1.00
N ASP A 456 8.72 -27.36 0.12
CA ASP A 456 10.15 -27.14 0.32
C ASP A 456 10.31 -26.10 1.44
N ILE A 457 11.00 -26.49 2.52
CA ILE A 457 11.11 -25.68 3.76
C ILE A 457 12.53 -25.15 3.89
N GLU A 458 12.66 -23.83 3.77
CA GLU A 458 13.94 -23.13 3.94
C GLU A 458 14.00 -22.44 5.30
N PHE A 459 15.13 -22.58 5.99
CA PHE A 459 15.38 -21.90 7.26
C PHE A 459 16.44 -20.83 7.08
N PHE A 460 16.21 -19.67 7.66
CA PHE A 460 17.12 -18.53 7.63
C PHE A 460 17.33 -17.99 9.05
N ALA A 461 18.59 -17.88 9.47
CA ALA A 461 18.94 -17.15 10.66
C ALA A 461 19.07 -15.66 10.32
N LEU A 462 18.49 -14.81 11.16
CA LEU A 462 18.56 -13.36 11.11
C LEU A 462 19.66 -12.88 12.06
N GLN A 463 20.55 -12.03 11.54
CA GLN A 463 21.63 -11.43 12.32
C GLN A 463 21.61 -9.93 12.16
N LYS A 464 21.60 -9.21 13.28
CA LYS A 464 21.65 -7.75 13.31
C LYS A 464 23.05 -7.25 12.97
N ASN A 465 23.15 -6.45 11.92
CA ASN A 465 24.39 -5.82 11.45
C ASN A 465 24.22 -4.30 11.47
N GLY A 466 24.64 -3.66 12.56
CA GLY A 466 24.46 -2.21 12.74
C GLY A 466 22.98 -1.83 12.82
N THR A 467 22.51 -1.03 11.86
CA THR A 467 21.12 -0.57 11.72
C THR A 467 20.24 -1.49 10.87
N GLY A 468 20.77 -2.62 10.38
CA GLY A 468 20.00 -3.54 9.52
C GLY A 468 20.10 -5.00 9.94
N TYR A 469 19.43 -5.86 9.18
CA TYR A 469 19.50 -7.33 9.35
C TYR A 469 20.03 -7.99 8.08
N SER A 470 20.79 -9.07 8.29
CA SER A 470 21.18 -9.99 7.23
C SER A 470 20.55 -11.35 7.45
N THR A 471 20.32 -12.08 6.36
CA THR A 471 19.79 -13.45 6.40
C THR A 471 20.87 -14.43 5.97
N THR A 472 21.12 -15.47 6.78
CA THR A 472 21.98 -16.60 6.39
C THR A 472 21.14 -17.86 6.30
N GLN A 473 21.20 -18.57 5.17
CA GLN A 473 20.50 -19.85 5.02
C GLN A 473 21.11 -20.90 5.94
N VAL A 474 20.27 -21.58 6.70
CA VAL A 474 20.69 -22.65 7.60
C VAL A 474 20.50 -23.97 6.85
N PRO A 475 21.57 -24.73 6.60
CA PRO A 475 21.45 -26.01 5.92
C PRO A 475 20.59 -26.97 6.74
N THR A 476 19.57 -27.52 6.10
CA THR A 476 18.66 -28.52 6.65
C THR A 476 19.20 -29.95 6.53
N GLU A 477 20.23 -30.17 5.70
CA GLU A 477 20.87 -31.45 5.49
C GLU A 477 22.26 -31.51 6.13
N SER A 478 22.56 -32.68 6.72
CA SER A 478 23.78 -33.11 7.40
C SER A 478 23.93 -32.79 8.90
N ASN A 479 24.04 -33.88 9.68
CA ASN A 479 24.61 -33.93 11.03
C ASN A 479 23.86 -33.23 12.16
N ILE A 480 22.65 -33.69 12.42
CA ILE A 480 22.16 -33.61 13.79
C ILE A 480 21.71 -35.02 14.19
N SER A 481 22.64 -35.81 14.72
CA SER A 481 22.36 -37.05 15.46
C SER A 481 22.07 -36.69 16.90
N ALA A 482 20.80 -36.69 17.28
CA ALA A 482 20.37 -36.68 18.66
C ALA A 482 19.14 -37.57 18.69
N LYS A 483 19.07 -38.43 19.71
CA LYS A 483 17.93 -39.29 19.96
C LYS A 483 16.72 -38.41 20.27
N TYR A 484 15.87 -38.18 19.27
CA TYR A 484 14.60 -37.49 19.48
C TYR A 484 13.57 -38.51 19.95
N LEU A 485 12.75 -38.14 20.94
CA LEU A 485 11.66 -38.96 21.42
C LEU A 485 10.34 -38.38 20.86
N PRO A 486 9.79 -38.94 19.77
CA PRO A 486 8.55 -38.42 19.21
C PRO A 486 7.40 -38.71 20.17
N ILE A 487 6.69 -37.65 20.58
CA ILE A 487 5.48 -37.76 21.41
C ILE A 487 4.29 -37.27 20.60
N LYS A 488 3.25 -38.09 20.50
CA LYS A 488 1.97 -37.74 19.86
C LYS A 488 0.85 -37.98 20.86
N ALA A 489 0.17 -36.93 21.27
CA ALA A 489 -1.05 -37.01 22.07
C ALA A 489 -2.27 -36.86 21.15
N VAL A 490 -3.25 -37.74 21.28
CA VAL A 490 -4.54 -37.70 20.60
C VAL A 490 -5.62 -37.64 21.66
N GLY A 491 -6.43 -36.57 21.65
CA GLY A 491 -7.57 -36.43 22.54
C GLY A 491 -8.87 -36.68 21.78
N ALA A 492 -9.75 -37.53 22.31
CA ALA A 492 -11.10 -37.76 21.80
C ALA A 492 -12.14 -37.38 22.86
N GLN A 493 -13.17 -36.64 22.49
CA GLN A 493 -14.24 -36.29 23.42
C GLN A 493 -15.16 -37.49 23.65
N ASN A 494 -15.34 -37.89 24.89
CA ASN A 494 -16.20 -38.99 25.27
C ASN A 494 -17.66 -38.54 25.45
N ALA A 495 -18.57 -39.50 25.66
CA ALA A 495 -20.00 -39.25 25.81
C ALA A 495 -20.37 -38.34 27.01
N ALA A 496 -19.46 -38.18 27.97
CA ALA A 496 -19.62 -37.29 29.12
C ALA A 496 -19.03 -35.88 28.88
N GLY A 497 -18.53 -35.61 27.66
CA GLY A 497 -17.93 -34.32 27.29
C GLY A 497 -16.47 -34.14 27.75
N GLN A 498 -15.87 -35.15 28.40
CA GLN A 498 -14.46 -35.14 28.83
C GLN A 498 -13.55 -35.62 27.69
N ILE A 499 -12.28 -35.23 27.71
CA ILE A 499 -11.30 -35.64 26.69
C ILE A 499 -10.53 -36.85 27.20
N ASP A 500 -10.64 -37.97 26.51
CA ASP A 500 -9.83 -39.16 26.72
C ASP A 500 -8.56 -39.07 25.87
N TRP A 501 -7.40 -39.18 26.51
CA TRP A 501 -6.10 -39.03 25.88
C TRP A 501 -5.43 -40.37 25.57
N VAL A 502 -4.90 -40.49 24.36
CA VAL A 502 -3.98 -41.55 23.97
C VAL A 502 -2.65 -40.90 23.58
N ILE A 503 -1.59 -41.23 24.30
CA ILE A 503 -0.25 -40.66 24.11
C ILE A 503 0.68 -41.75 23.60
N HIS A 504 1.20 -41.56 22.39
CA HIS A 504 2.31 -42.35 21.85
C HIS A 504 3.62 -41.66 22.19
N CYS A 505 4.56 -42.39 22.79
CA CYS A 505 5.91 -41.94 23.11
C CYS A 505 6.90 -42.92 22.48
N ASN A 506 7.42 -42.57 21.31
CA ASN A 506 8.11 -43.50 20.41
C ASN A 506 7.25 -44.72 20.08
N ASP A 507 7.72 -45.93 20.37
CA ASP A 507 7.00 -47.18 20.16
C ASP A 507 6.07 -47.56 21.33
N GLU A 508 6.07 -46.78 22.43
CA GLU A 508 5.21 -47.03 23.59
C GLU A 508 3.88 -46.27 23.49
N LEU A 509 2.77 -47.01 23.65
CA LEU A 509 1.40 -46.47 23.68
C LEU A 509 0.93 -46.34 25.13
N PHE A 510 0.43 -45.17 25.50
CA PHE A 510 -0.18 -44.89 26.80
C PHE A 510 -1.63 -44.45 26.61
N ASP A 511 -2.57 -45.24 27.10
CA ASP A 511 -4.01 -45.00 26.95
C ASP A 511 -4.63 -44.60 28.29
N GLN A 512 -5.36 -43.49 28.34
CA GLN A 512 -6.07 -43.03 29.53
C GLN A 512 -7.12 -44.04 30.01
N ALA A 513 -7.75 -44.80 29.11
CA ALA A 513 -8.72 -45.83 29.48
C ALA A 513 -8.09 -46.95 30.31
N VAL A 514 -6.78 -47.18 30.14
CA VAL A 514 -6.02 -48.23 30.84
C VAL A 514 -5.34 -47.67 32.09
N LEU A 515 -4.72 -46.49 31.98
CA LEU A 515 -3.86 -45.91 33.02
C LEU A 515 -4.59 -44.93 33.95
N GLY A 516 -5.80 -44.49 33.60
CA GLY A 516 -6.58 -43.52 34.36
C GLY A 516 -5.77 -42.26 34.70
N GLU A 517 -5.81 -41.85 35.97
CA GLU A 517 -5.09 -40.67 36.47
C GLU A 517 -3.55 -40.79 36.39
N GLN A 518 -3.02 -42.00 36.21
CA GLN A 518 -1.57 -42.23 36.16
C GLN A 518 -0.96 -41.97 34.78
N LEU A 519 -1.76 -41.70 33.75
CA LEU A 519 -1.31 -41.53 32.37
C LEU A 519 -0.08 -40.61 32.24
N PHE A 520 -0.18 -39.37 32.73
CA PHE A 520 0.92 -38.40 32.60
C PHE A 520 2.16 -38.79 33.41
N SER A 521 1.96 -39.44 34.56
CA SER A 521 3.07 -39.92 35.39
C SER A 521 3.84 -41.07 34.70
N ALA A 522 3.12 -41.98 34.03
CA ALA A 522 3.70 -43.09 33.27
C ALA A 522 4.47 -42.59 32.04
N VAL A 523 3.89 -41.65 31.29
CA VAL A 523 4.54 -40.99 30.15
C VAL A 523 5.80 -40.26 30.62
N ALA A 524 5.72 -39.47 31.71
CA ALA A 524 6.88 -38.76 32.26
C ALA A 524 8.00 -39.71 32.71
N ALA A 525 7.66 -40.88 33.27
CA ALA A 525 8.63 -41.90 33.64
C ALA A 525 9.33 -42.49 32.40
N SER A 526 8.59 -42.77 31.32
CA SER A 526 9.16 -43.26 30.05
C SER A 526 10.11 -42.22 29.43
N ILE A 527 9.71 -40.95 29.38
CA ILE A 527 10.57 -39.86 28.90
C ILE A 527 11.85 -39.75 29.73
N LYS A 528 11.73 -39.81 31.07
CA LYS A 528 12.91 -39.79 31.97
C LYS A 528 13.82 -41.01 31.76
N LYS A 529 13.25 -42.19 31.51
CA LYS A 529 14.02 -43.40 31.22
C LYS A 529 14.83 -43.25 29.93
N PHE A 530 14.20 -42.72 28.88
CA PHE A 530 14.86 -42.44 27.61
C PHE A 530 16.01 -41.42 27.77
N ARG A 531 15.79 -40.35 28.54
CA ARG A 531 16.81 -39.32 28.83
C ARG A 531 17.97 -39.81 29.71
N LYS A 532 17.78 -40.87 30.50
CA LYS A 532 18.81 -41.49 31.36
C LYS A 532 19.57 -42.63 30.69
N SER A 533 19.08 -43.12 29.54
CA SER A 533 19.78 -44.12 28.71
C SER A 533 20.80 -43.50 27.75
N ASP A 534 21.03 -42.20 27.90
CA ASP A 534 22.22 -41.44 27.49
C ASP A 534 23.05 -41.15 28.75
#